data_AF-A0A0W1IB93-F1
#
_entry.id   AF-A0A0W1IB93-F1
#
_cell.length_a   1.000
_cell.length_b   1.000
_cell.length_c   1.000
_cell.angle_alpha   90.00
_cell.angle_beta   90.00
_cell.angle_gamma   90.00
#
_symmetry.space_group_name_H-M   'P 1'
#
loop_
_entity.id
_entity.type
_entity.pdbx_description
1 polymer ?
#
loop_
_entity_poly.entity_id
_entity_poly.type
_entity_poly.pdbx_seq_one_letter_code
_entity_poly.pdbx_strand_id
1 'polypeptide(L)'
;MSRFLECEIAEMAGVRADVGEDVFNRWFDKSEIKGRFKKVCMEEQGLRCCYCRKFDNTTNNLIWDLEHVLCELYYPQFFASDENLAVACKRCNNAKRHEDVLRPQPRPDPGIEEVPQQPERYSIPHPRFDAWSDHLGHVNYQIYSSDTDKGIELMRVCKLNGPAVDEAGLDHESVVAAIKTQFFQIVGNAVSSPPPDEEILARMAWSVQNLEDERAAMTLAGLAPKLRALGRKAVRRNVEQSIAEARALADSARNPGGEKPSERRALSLVSSVIGFGPPQPRLPGSSP
;
A
#
# COMPACT_ATOMS: atom_id res chain seq x y z
N MET A 1 20.42 4.74 -0.53
CA MET A 1 20.91 3.80 -1.56
C MET A 1 19.75 2.91 -1.97
N SER A 2 19.60 2.62 -3.27
CA SER A 2 18.50 1.82 -3.81
C SER A 2 18.59 0.35 -3.38
N ARG A 3 17.44 -0.30 -3.22
CA ARG A 3 17.33 -1.75 -2.93
C ARG A 3 17.29 -2.62 -4.18
N PHE A 4 17.22 -1.99 -5.35
CA PHE A 4 17.53 -2.67 -6.60
C PHE A 4 19.03 -2.94 -6.68
N LEU A 5 19.39 -4.06 -7.31
CA LEU A 5 20.79 -4.34 -7.62
C LEU A 5 21.26 -3.38 -8.72
N GLU A 6 22.55 -3.06 -8.76
CA GLU A 6 23.10 -2.20 -9.83
C GLU A 6 22.83 -2.78 -11.22
N CYS A 7 22.92 -4.12 -11.38
CA CYS A 7 22.57 -4.78 -12.63
C CYS A 7 21.08 -4.64 -12.98
N GLU A 8 20.19 -4.60 -11.99
CA GLU A 8 18.76 -4.39 -12.19
C GLU A 8 18.45 -2.96 -12.59
N ILE A 9 19.14 -1.98 -11.99
CA ILE A 9 19.00 -0.58 -12.34
C ILE A 9 19.42 -0.38 -13.80
N ALA A 10 20.56 -0.94 -14.21
CA ALA A 10 21.03 -0.88 -15.59
C ALA A 10 20.06 -1.58 -16.56
N GLU A 11 19.55 -2.75 -16.19
CA GLU A 11 18.57 -3.49 -17.00
C GLU A 11 17.26 -2.72 -17.17
N MET A 12 16.71 -2.19 -16.08
CA MET A 12 15.48 -1.37 -16.13
C MET A 12 15.68 -0.11 -16.98
N ALA A 13 16.82 0.57 -16.84
CA ALA A 13 17.15 1.74 -17.65
C ALA A 13 17.24 1.41 -19.14
N GLY A 14 17.88 0.29 -19.50
CA GLY A 14 17.98 -0.18 -20.88
C GLY A 14 16.62 -0.52 -21.50
N VAL A 15 15.77 -1.26 -20.76
CA VAL A 15 14.41 -1.57 -21.22
C VAL A 15 13.59 -0.29 -21.37
N ARG A 16 13.59 0.59 -20.37
CA ARG A 16 12.82 1.84 -20.39
C ARG A 16 13.21 2.74 -21.56
N ALA A 17 14.50 2.87 -21.84
CA ALA A 17 15.00 3.68 -22.96
C ALA A 17 14.56 3.15 -24.34
N ASP A 18 14.38 1.83 -24.46
CA ASP A 18 14.03 1.19 -25.73
C ASP A 18 12.52 1.20 -26.03
N VAL A 19 11.70 0.84 -25.04
CA VAL A 19 10.26 0.60 -25.25
C VAL A 19 9.34 1.71 -24.74
N GLY A 20 9.90 2.71 -24.03
CA GLY A 20 9.14 3.78 -23.38
C GLY A 20 8.42 3.36 -22.09
N GLU A 21 7.88 4.34 -21.36
CA GLU A 21 7.37 4.15 -19.98
C GLU A 21 6.22 3.14 -19.90
N ASP A 22 5.22 3.24 -20.78
CA ASP A 22 4.03 2.39 -20.71
C ASP A 22 4.34 0.89 -20.91
N VAL A 23 5.21 0.58 -21.86
CA VAL A 23 5.62 -0.81 -22.12
C VAL A 23 6.56 -1.29 -21.01
N PHE A 24 7.48 -0.42 -20.56
CA PHE A 24 8.38 -0.70 -19.44
C PHE A 24 7.59 -1.09 -18.18
N ASN A 25 6.54 -0.34 -17.81
CA ASN A 25 5.74 -0.64 -16.63
C ASN A 25 5.08 -2.02 -16.72
N ARG A 26 4.51 -2.37 -17.88
CA ARG A 26 3.94 -3.71 -18.11
C ARG A 26 4.98 -4.82 -18.06
N TRP A 27 6.18 -4.57 -18.55
CA TRP A 27 7.29 -5.52 -18.47
C TRP A 27 7.77 -5.68 -17.01
N PHE A 28 7.98 -4.59 -16.29
CA PHE A 28 8.39 -4.61 -14.88
C PHE A 28 7.38 -5.37 -14.03
N ASP A 29 6.09 -5.19 -14.28
CA ASP A 29 5.00 -5.85 -13.56
C ASP A 29 5.07 -7.39 -13.59
N LYS A 30 5.63 -7.93 -14.68
CA LYS A 30 5.83 -9.37 -14.91
C LYS A 30 7.27 -9.82 -14.69
N SER A 31 8.19 -8.89 -14.45
CA SER A 31 9.62 -9.15 -14.39
C SER A 31 10.03 -9.93 -13.14
N GLU A 32 11.14 -10.67 -13.25
CA GLU A 32 11.77 -11.28 -12.08
C GLU A 32 12.35 -10.22 -11.12
N ILE A 33 12.60 -8.99 -11.61
CA ILE A 33 13.05 -7.85 -10.79
C ILE A 33 12.00 -7.52 -9.74
N LYS A 34 10.74 -7.31 -10.14
CA LYS A 34 9.62 -7.07 -9.21
C LYS A 34 9.48 -8.22 -8.21
N GLY A 35 9.58 -9.47 -8.70
CA GLY A 35 9.48 -10.66 -7.86
C GLY A 35 10.56 -10.74 -6.77
N ARG A 36 11.81 -10.39 -7.10
CA ARG A 36 12.91 -10.29 -6.13
C ARG A 36 12.75 -9.09 -5.21
N PHE A 37 12.47 -7.91 -5.75
CA PHE A 37 12.35 -6.67 -5.00
C PHE A 37 11.24 -6.75 -3.94
N LYS A 38 10.09 -7.34 -4.28
CA LYS A 38 9.01 -7.61 -3.32
C LYS A 38 9.48 -8.45 -2.13
N LYS A 39 10.38 -9.43 -2.34
CA LYS A 39 10.97 -10.22 -1.25
C LYS A 39 11.95 -9.41 -0.40
N VAL A 40 12.67 -8.46 -0.98
CA VAL A 40 13.50 -7.52 -0.20
C VAL A 40 12.61 -6.67 0.70
N CYS A 41 11.52 -6.12 0.17
CA CYS A 41 10.55 -5.37 0.98
C CYS A 41 9.93 -6.23 2.10
N MET A 42 9.63 -7.51 1.84
CA MET A 42 9.15 -8.44 2.88
C MET A 42 10.17 -8.63 4.01
N GLU A 43 11.46 -8.76 3.66
CA GLU A 43 12.56 -8.89 4.62
C GLU A 43 12.70 -7.64 5.47
N GLU A 44 12.81 -6.47 4.84
CA GLU A 44 12.97 -5.19 5.54
C GLU A 44 11.77 -4.80 6.38
N GLN A 45 10.56 -5.09 5.92
CA GLN A 45 9.33 -4.79 6.65
C GLN A 45 9.00 -5.84 7.72
N GLY A 46 9.80 -6.88 7.88
CA GLY A 46 9.57 -7.91 8.89
C GLY A 46 8.25 -8.66 8.68
N LEU A 47 7.86 -8.89 7.43
CA LEU A 47 6.57 -9.49 7.03
C LEU A 47 5.35 -8.75 7.59
N ARG A 48 5.41 -7.41 7.58
CA ARG A 48 4.31 -6.54 8.00
C ARG A 48 3.87 -5.60 6.89
N CYS A 49 2.57 -5.37 6.82
CA CYS A 49 2.01 -4.37 5.91
C CYS A 49 2.57 -2.99 6.23
N CYS A 50 2.96 -2.23 5.21
CA CYS A 50 3.48 -0.87 5.37
C CYS A 50 2.48 0.10 6.04
N TYR A 51 1.17 -0.12 5.87
CA TYR A 51 0.13 0.76 6.40
C TYR A 51 -0.46 0.31 7.72
N CYS A 52 -0.91 -0.94 7.80
CA CYS A 52 -1.59 -1.43 9.01
C CYS A 52 -0.66 -2.17 9.97
N ARG A 53 0.60 -2.41 9.60
CA ARG A 53 1.60 -3.17 10.38
C ARG A 53 1.20 -4.58 10.78
N LYS A 54 0.04 -5.10 10.34
CA LYS A 54 -0.36 -6.49 10.58
C LYS A 54 0.68 -7.43 9.99
N PHE A 55 1.06 -8.40 10.80
CA PHE A 55 1.99 -9.47 10.45
C PHE A 55 1.28 -10.61 9.74
N ASP A 56 1.96 -11.20 8.75
CA ASP A 56 1.58 -12.50 8.20
C ASP A 56 2.84 -13.36 8.09
N ASN A 57 2.79 -14.58 8.62
CA ASN A 57 3.94 -15.47 8.72
C ASN A 57 4.25 -16.18 7.40
N THR A 58 4.39 -15.44 6.31
CA THR A 58 4.56 -15.99 4.97
C THR A 58 5.39 -15.10 4.06
N THR A 59 6.18 -15.75 3.19
CA THR A 59 6.93 -15.11 2.10
C THR A 59 6.29 -15.36 0.74
N ASN A 60 5.00 -15.76 0.75
CA ASN A 60 4.22 -16.00 -0.45
C ASN A 60 3.88 -14.67 -1.12
N ASN A 61 4.26 -14.53 -2.39
CA ASN A 61 4.03 -13.34 -3.20
C ASN A 61 2.54 -13.07 -3.47
N LEU A 62 1.64 -14.03 -3.23
CA LEU A 62 0.19 -13.86 -3.41
C LEU A 62 -0.48 -13.15 -2.24
N ILE A 63 0.13 -13.21 -1.04
CA ILE A 63 -0.45 -12.64 0.20
C ILE A 63 -0.15 -11.15 0.31
N TRP A 64 1.10 -10.81 0.01
CA TRP A 64 1.56 -9.43 -0.05
C TRP A 64 1.28 -8.84 -1.42
N ASP A 65 1.01 -7.55 -1.51
CA ASP A 65 1.09 -6.77 -2.74
C ASP A 65 2.28 -5.83 -2.68
N LEU A 66 2.83 -5.51 -3.85
CA LEU A 66 3.82 -4.44 -3.95
C LEU A 66 3.03 -3.16 -4.23
N GLU A 67 2.87 -2.37 -3.19
CA GLU A 67 2.12 -1.12 -3.16
C GLU A 67 2.93 0.00 -3.79
N HIS A 68 2.28 0.80 -4.64
CA HIS A 68 2.77 2.10 -5.07
C HIS A 68 2.21 3.19 -4.16
N VAL A 69 3.07 3.81 -3.35
CA VAL A 69 2.63 4.84 -2.39
C VAL A 69 1.99 6.01 -3.13
N LEU A 70 2.67 6.53 -4.15
CA LEU A 70 2.13 7.40 -5.18
C LEU A 70 1.48 6.55 -6.26
N CYS A 71 0.19 6.79 -6.52
CA CYS A 71 -0.62 5.98 -7.40
C CYS A 71 -0.04 5.90 -8.83
N GLU A 72 0.14 4.69 -9.34
CA GLU A 72 0.60 4.39 -10.71
C GLU A 72 -0.24 5.06 -11.81
N LEU A 73 -1.52 5.34 -11.56
CA LEU A 73 -2.40 6.03 -12.51
C LEU A 73 -1.99 7.48 -12.73
N TYR A 74 -1.42 8.11 -11.70
CA TYR A 74 -1.07 9.52 -11.69
C TYR A 74 0.42 9.77 -11.83
N TYR A 75 1.23 8.80 -11.40
CA TYR A 75 2.69 8.87 -11.41
C TYR A 75 3.30 7.61 -12.05
N PRO A 76 2.98 7.31 -13.32
CA PRO A 76 3.48 6.11 -14.01
C PRO A 76 5.00 6.07 -14.11
N GLN A 77 5.68 7.23 -14.10
CA GLN A 77 7.14 7.32 -14.09
C GLN A 77 7.78 6.75 -12.82
N PHE A 78 7.02 6.64 -11.72
CA PHE A 78 7.47 6.11 -10.43
C PHE A 78 7.09 4.63 -10.21
N PHE A 79 6.63 3.93 -11.25
CA PHE A 79 6.14 2.54 -11.14
C PHE A 79 7.20 1.54 -10.66
N ALA A 80 8.45 1.76 -11.04
CA ALA A 80 9.60 0.95 -10.64
C ALA A 80 10.59 1.71 -9.73
N SER A 81 10.14 2.78 -9.08
CA SER A 81 10.99 3.55 -8.16
C SER A 81 11.01 2.91 -6.79
N ASP A 82 12.20 2.56 -6.30
CA ASP A 82 12.41 1.94 -4.96
C ASP A 82 11.67 2.74 -3.87
N GLU A 83 11.82 4.06 -3.91
CA GLU A 83 11.22 5.00 -2.97
C GLU A 83 9.70 5.00 -2.98
N ASN A 84 9.07 4.58 -4.09
CA ASN A 84 7.63 4.53 -4.23
C ASN A 84 7.02 3.15 -3.91
N LEU A 85 7.84 2.15 -3.60
CA LEU A 85 7.42 0.75 -3.47
C LEU A 85 7.57 0.23 -2.04
N ALA A 86 6.53 -0.46 -1.56
CA ALA A 86 6.51 -1.13 -0.26
C ALA A 86 5.60 -2.37 -0.31
N VAL A 87 5.70 -3.30 0.66
CA VAL A 87 4.72 -4.40 0.74
C VAL A 87 3.52 -4.03 1.59
N ALA A 88 2.32 -4.20 1.02
CA ALA A 88 1.05 -4.00 1.70
C ALA A 88 0.25 -5.30 1.74
N CYS A 89 -0.65 -5.44 2.71
CA CYS A 89 -1.65 -6.51 2.66
C CYS A 89 -2.74 -6.16 1.63
N LYS A 90 -3.41 -7.19 1.10
CA LYS A 90 -4.50 -7.05 0.13
C LYS A 90 -5.56 -6.03 0.54
N ARG A 91 -5.94 -6.02 1.82
CA ARG A 91 -6.96 -5.10 2.35
C ARG A 91 -6.53 -3.64 2.19
N CYS A 92 -5.33 -3.28 2.63
CA CYS A 92 -4.88 -1.90 2.61
C CYS A 92 -4.58 -1.41 1.19
N ASN A 93 -3.95 -2.25 0.36
CA ASN A 93 -3.75 -1.95 -1.06
C ASN A 93 -5.10 -1.69 -1.76
N ASN A 94 -6.09 -2.57 -1.57
CA ASN A 94 -7.42 -2.40 -2.17
C ASN A 94 -8.19 -1.19 -1.60
N ALA A 95 -7.99 -0.84 -0.33
CA ALA A 95 -8.65 0.31 0.29
C ALA A 95 -8.07 1.64 -0.21
N LYS A 96 -6.74 1.76 -0.25
CA LYS A 96 -6.06 2.95 -0.78
C LYS A 96 -6.26 3.09 -2.29
N ARG A 97 -6.09 2.00 -3.04
CA ARG A 97 -6.33 1.92 -4.47
C ARG A 97 -5.71 3.08 -5.26
N HIS A 98 -6.53 4.04 -5.71
CA HIS A 98 -6.10 5.18 -6.53
C HIS A 98 -6.17 6.51 -5.78
N GLU A 99 -6.25 6.49 -4.45
CA GLU A 99 -6.16 7.71 -3.64
C GLU A 99 -4.80 8.38 -3.89
N ASP A 100 -4.84 9.66 -4.21
CA ASP A 100 -3.64 10.47 -4.36
C ASP A 100 -3.23 10.98 -2.97
N VAL A 101 -1.99 10.73 -2.60
CA VAL A 101 -1.47 11.07 -1.28
C VAL A 101 -0.37 12.13 -1.36
N LEU A 102 -0.04 12.63 -2.55
CA LEU A 102 0.92 13.71 -2.69
C LEU A 102 0.28 15.06 -2.36
N ARG A 103 1.06 15.95 -1.73
CA ARG A 103 0.68 17.33 -1.39
C ARG A 103 1.52 18.34 -2.21
N PRO A 104 0.94 19.52 -2.52
CA PRO A 104 -0.45 19.93 -2.28
C PRO A 104 -1.45 19.23 -3.21
N GLN A 105 -2.73 19.25 -2.85
CA GLN A 105 -3.84 18.80 -3.70
C GLN A 105 -4.71 20.00 -4.09
N PRO A 106 -5.24 20.09 -5.34
CA PRO A 106 -5.05 19.14 -6.45
C PRO A 106 -3.59 19.09 -6.93
N ARG A 107 -3.21 17.98 -7.58
CA ARG A 107 -1.82 17.65 -7.95
C ARG A 107 -1.06 18.86 -8.55
N PRO A 108 0.21 19.08 -8.16
CA PRO A 108 1.10 19.94 -8.93
C PRO A 108 1.23 19.43 -10.38
N ASP A 109 1.50 20.34 -11.31
CA ASP A 109 1.82 20.08 -12.72
C ASP A 109 2.78 18.86 -12.89
N PRO A 110 2.71 18.05 -13.97
CA PRO A 110 3.34 16.73 -14.06
C PRO A 110 4.88 16.75 -14.18
N GLY A 111 5.53 17.87 -13.88
CA GLY A 111 6.99 18.05 -13.93
C GLY A 111 7.74 17.46 -12.73
N ILE A 112 7.16 16.53 -11.98
CA ILE A 112 7.88 15.86 -10.89
C ILE A 112 8.69 14.70 -11.48
N GLU A 113 10.00 14.93 -11.59
CA GLU A 113 10.95 13.98 -12.18
C GLU A 113 11.39 12.88 -11.21
N GLU A 114 11.36 13.15 -9.90
CA GLU A 114 11.81 12.24 -8.84
C GLU A 114 10.78 12.09 -7.72
N VAL A 115 10.78 10.94 -7.03
CA VAL A 115 9.90 10.70 -5.88
C VAL A 115 10.25 11.71 -4.78
N PRO A 116 9.33 12.57 -4.33
CA PRO A 116 9.64 13.57 -3.31
C PRO A 116 10.07 12.89 -2.01
N GLN A 117 11.29 13.14 -1.54
CA GLN A 117 11.79 12.48 -0.33
C GLN A 117 11.37 13.18 0.97
N GLN A 118 10.74 14.36 0.88
CA GLN A 118 10.30 15.12 2.04
C GLN A 118 8.99 14.51 2.61
N PRO A 119 8.95 14.05 3.87
CA PRO A 119 7.76 13.42 4.44
C PRO A 119 6.50 14.31 4.42
N GLU A 120 6.67 15.63 4.49
CA GLU A 120 5.57 16.61 4.51
C GLU A 120 4.83 16.71 3.18
N ARG A 121 5.45 16.20 2.09
CA ARG A 121 4.84 16.09 0.77
C ARG A 121 3.81 14.97 0.68
N TYR A 122 3.61 14.20 1.74
CA TYR A 122 2.64 13.12 1.78
C TYR A 122 1.52 13.41 2.79
N SER A 123 0.28 13.14 2.39
CA SER A 123 -0.90 13.26 3.26
C SER A 123 -1.00 12.10 4.25
N ILE A 124 -0.35 10.98 3.98
CA ILE A 124 -0.22 9.82 4.87
C ILE A 124 1.25 9.63 5.30
N PRO A 125 1.55 8.90 6.38
CA PRO A 125 2.91 8.49 6.72
C PRO A 125 3.48 7.66 5.56
N HIS A 126 4.55 8.15 4.98
CA HIS A 126 5.26 7.48 3.91
C HIS A 126 6.02 6.29 4.50
N PRO A 127 5.83 5.05 3.98
CA PRO A 127 6.45 3.83 4.52
C PRO A 127 7.97 3.85 4.67
N ARG A 128 8.65 4.78 3.98
CA ARG A 128 10.12 4.92 4.02
C ARG A 128 10.61 6.18 4.70
N PHE A 129 9.81 7.24 4.73
CA PHE A 129 10.27 8.57 5.13
C PHE A 129 9.71 8.99 6.50
N ASP A 130 8.69 8.28 6.99
CA ASP A 130 8.13 8.47 8.32
C ASP A 130 8.28 7.19 9.16
N ALA A 131 8.49 7.36 10.46
CA ALA A 131 8.29 6.26 11.39
C ALA A 131 6.80 6.08 11.64
N TRP A 132 6.28 4.88 11.40
CA TRP A 132 4.85 4.58 11.57
C TRP A 132 4.35 4.92 12.99
N SER A 133 5.17 4.63 14.00
CA SER A 133 4.88 4.87 15.42
C SER A 133 4.76 6.34 15.80
N ASP A 134 5.31 7.25 15.00
CA ASP A 134 5.21 8.69 15.25
C ASP A 134 3.82 9.22 14.85
N HIS A 135 3.09 8.45 14.05
CA HIS A 135 1.81 8.85 13.49
C HIS A 135 0.64 7.98 13.94
N LEU A 136 0.85 6.70 14.22
CA LEU A 136 -0.21 5.78 14.59
C LEU A 136 0.18 4.95 15.82
N GLY A 137 -0.85 4.66 16.61
CA GLY A 137 -0.85 3.60 17.60
C GLY A 137 -1.93 2.58 17.28
N HIS A 138 -1.94 1.49 18.03
CA HIS A 138 -3.08 0.58 18.03
C HIS A 138 -3.27 -0.08 19.40
N VAL A 139 -4.52 -0.35 19.73
CA VAL A 139 -4.93 -1.15 20.88
C VAL A 139 -5.20 -2.57 20.38
N ASN A 140 -4.61 -3.56 21.05
CA ASN A 140 -4.77 -5.00 20.76
C ASN A 140 -4.52 -5.41 19.30
N TYR A 141 -3.72 -4.66 18.53
CA TYR A 141 -3.47 -4.89 17.10
C TYR A 141 -4.74 -4.92 16.22
N GLN A 142 -5.83 -4.35 16.72
CA GLN A 142 -7.15 -4.38 16.07
C GLN A 142 -7.71 -2.99 15.84
N ILE A 143 -7.55 -2.10 16.82
CA ILE A 143 -8.10 -0.74 16.76
C ILE A 143 -6.95 0.24 16.65
N TYR A 144 -6.89 0.95 15.54
CA TYR A 144 -5.90 1.99 15.26
C TYR A 144 -6.37 3.33 15.80
N SER A 145 -5.42 4.12 16.32
CA SER A 145 -5.62 5.49 16.78
C SER A 145 -4.49 6.38 16.29
N SER A 146 -4.76 7.68 16.19
CA SER A 146 -3.79 8.68 15.77
C SER A 146 -4.19 10.06 16.26
N ASP A 147 -3.22 10.83 16.70
CA ASP A 147 -3.37 12.25 17.03
C ASP A 147 -2.72 13.17 15.97
N THR A 148 -2.24 12.59 14.86
CA THR A 148 -1.59 13.34 13.78
C THR A 148 -2.46 13.38 12.53
N ASP A 149 -2.46 14.50 11.80
CA ASP A 149 -3.20 14.63 10.54
C ASP A 149 -2.85 13.51 9.55
N LYS A 150 -1.56 13.15 9.46
CA LYS A 150 -1.10 12.08 8.57
C LYS A 150 -1.67 10.72 8.99
N GLY A 151 -1.63 10.39 10.28
CA GLY A 151 -2.14 9.10 10.74
C GLY A 151 -3.67 9.00 10.64
N ILE A 152 -4.40 10.09 10.92
CA ILE A 152 -5.85 10.18 10.70
C ILE A 152 -6.17 9.94 9.21
N GLU A 153 -5.43 10.58 8.31
CA GLU A 153 -5.61 10.41 6.88
C GLU A 153 -5.29 8.98 6.42
N LEU A 154 -4.24 8.35 6.96
CA LEU A 154 -3.94 6.94 6.68
C LEU A 154 -5.08 6.02 7.13
N MET A 155 -5.62 6.25 8.33
CA MET A 155 -6.75 5.50 8.85
C MET A 155 -7.98 5.61 7.94
N ARG A 156 -8.24 6.81 7.38
CA ARG A 156 -9.30 7.07 6.40
C ARG A 156 -9.04 6.34 5.09
N VAL A 157 -7.91 6.62 4.44
CA VAL A 157 -7.52 6.09 3.12
C VAL A 157 -7.50 4.57 3.11
N CYS A 158 -6.89 3.97 4.12
CA CYS A 158 -6.74 2.51 4.21
C CYS A 158 -7.87 1.82 5.00
N LYS A 159 -8.87 2.58 5.48
CA LYS A 159 -10.00 2.07 6.28
C LYS A 159 -9.53 1.15 7.42
N LEU A 160 -8.52 1.58 8.17
CA LEU A 160 -7.78 0.69 9.06
C LEU A 160 -8.66 -0.01 10.10
N ASN A 161 -9.63 0.74 10.66
CA ASN A 161 -10.60 0.25 11.65
C ASN A 161 -11.83 -0.44 11.05
N GLY A 162 -11.98 -0.50 9.72
CA GLY A 162 -13.17 -1.05 9.04
C GLY A 162 -13.67 -2.37 9.61
N PRO A 163 -12.83 -3.41 9.78
CA PRO A 163 -13.27 -4.68 10.35
C PRO A 163 -13.76 -4.60 11.79
N ALA A 164 -13.16 -3.76 12.63
CA ALA A 164 -13.63 -3.59 14.01
C ALA A 164 -15.00 -2.88 14.03
N VAL A 165 -15.23 -1.97 13.10
CA VAL A 165 -16.53 -1.31 12.88
C VAL A 165 -17.57 -2.34 12.40
N ASP A 166 -17.23 -3.14 11.40
CA ASP A 166 -18.10 -4.16 10.81
C ASP A 166 -18.46 -5.27 11.83
N GLU A 167 -17.48 -5.75 12.59
CA GLU A 167 -17.63 -6.81 13.61
C GLU A 167 -18.46 -6.33 14.81
N ALA A 168 -18.33 -5.06 15.21
CA ALA A 168 -19.14 -4.46 16.26
C ALA A 168 -20.56 -4.09 15.78
N GLY A 169 -20.83 -4.12 14.46
CA GLY A 169 -22.09 -3.67 13.88
C GLY A 169 -22.36 -2.17 14.09
N LEU A 170 -21.30 -1.37 14.26
CA LEU A 170 -21.40 0.06 14.54
C LEU A 170 -21.24 0.85 13.23
N ASP A 171 -21.92 1.98 13.09
CA ASP A 171 -21.62 2.91 11.99
C ASP A 171 -20.37 3.76 12.32
N HIS A 172 -19.81 4.42 11.30
CA HIS A 172 -18.61 5.24 11.43
C HIS A 172 -18.75 6.34 12.49
N GLU A 173 -19.92 6.97 12.58
CA GLU A 173 -20.19 8.05 13.53
C GLU A 173 -20.22 7.53 14.97
N SER A 174 -20.76 6.33 15.17
CA SER A 174 -20.80 5.63 16.45
C SER A 174 -19.39 5.25 16.95
N VAL A 175 -18.49 4.87 16.05
CA VAL A 175 -17.09 4.56 16.38
C VAL A 175 -16.32 5.84 16.74
N VAL A 176 -16.52 6.92 15.98
CA VAL A 176 -15.93 8.23 16.31
C VAL A 176 -16.45 8.75 17.65
N ALA A 177 -17.75 8.61 17.91
CA ALA A 177 -18.35 8.97 19.19
C ALA A 177 -17.81 8.11 20.34
N ALA A 178 -17.73 6.79 20.18
CA ALA A 178 -17.22 5.87 21.20
C ALA A 178 -15.74 6.12 21.56
N ILE A 179 -14.92 6.48 20.57
CA ILE A 179 -13.53 6.92 20.79
C ILE A 179 -13.51 8.24 21.58
N LYS A 180 -14.34 9.22 21.19
CA LYS A 180 -14.43 10.52 21.87
C LYS A 180 -14.96 10.43 23.30
N THR A 181 -15.86 9.49 23.59
CA THR A 181 -16.47 9.32 24.92
C THR A 181 -15.75 8.29 25.79
N GLN A 182 -14.58 7.79 25.38
CA GLN A 182 -13.85 6.74 26.10
C GLN A 182 -14.70 5.50 26.42
N PHE A 183 -15.73 5.23 25.61
CA PHE A 183 -16.77 4.24 25.91
C PHE A 183 -16.21 2.84 26.16
N PHE A 184 -15.20 2.44 25.38
CA PHE A 184 -14.55 1.13 25.53
C PHE A 184 -13.76 0.98 26.84
N GLN A 185 -13.39 2.08 27.51
CA GLN A 185 -12.79 2.05 28.84
C GLN A 185 -13.86 1.83 29.94
N ILE A 186 -15.10 2.25 29.71
CA ILE A 186 -16.18 2.21 30.70
C ILE A 186 -16.80 0.81 30.84
N VAL A 187 -16.92 0.07 29.73
CA VAL A 187 -17.65 -1.21 29.66
C VAL A 187 -16.80 -2.42 30.13
N GLY A 188 -15.48 -2.26 30.33
CA GLY A 188 -14.56 -3.33 30.76
C GLY A 188 -14.58 -3.68 32.26
N ASN A 189 -15.45 -3.07 33.07
CA ASN A 189 -15.40 -3.17 34.53
C ASN A 189 -16.03 -4.45 35.09
N ALA A 190 -15.26 -5.55 35.11
CA ALA A 190 -15.41 -6.60 36.12
C ALA A 190 -14.15 -7.48 36.26
N VAL A 191 -13.05 -6.96 36.82
CA VAL A 191 -12.03 -7.78 37.49
C VAL A 191 -11.49 -7.04 38.71
N SER A 192 -11.50 -7.70 39.87
CA SER A 192 -10.94 -7.19 41.13
C SER A 192 -9.41 -7.31 41.12
N SER A 193 -8.75 -6.17 40.90
CA SER A 193 -7.31 -5.90 41.04
C SER A 193 -6.31 -6.79 40.27
N PRO A 194 -6.18 -6.58 38.95
CA PRO A 194 -4.92 -6.74 38.23
C PRO A 194 -4.18 -5.37 38.14
N PRO A 195 -2.94 -5.29 37.61
CA PRO A 195 -2.26 -4.00 37.35
C PRO A 195 -3.13 -3.08 36.47
N PRO A 196 -2.87 -1.75 36.41
CA PRO A 196 -3.66 -0.82 35.60
C PRO A 196 -3.86 -1.37 34.18
N ASP A 197 -5.07 -1.29 33.63
CA ASP A 197 -5.42 -1.93 32.35
C ASP A 197 -4.45 -1.57 31.24
N GLU A 198 -3.94 -0.34 31.24
CA GLU A 198 -2.91 0.13 30.31
C GLU A 198 -1.62 -0.70 30.38
N GLU A 199 -1.19 -1.10 31.57
CA GLU A 199 -0.01 -1.95 31.78
C GLU A 199 -0.27 -3.39 31.29
N ILE A 200 -1.47 -3.94 31.52
CA ILE A 200 -1.86 -5.26 31.02
C ILE A 200 -1.89 -5.26 29.50
N LEU A 201 -2.55 -4.26 28.90
CA LEU A 201 -2.66 -4.09 27.46
C LEU A 201 -1.29 -3.89 26.81
N ALA A 202 -0.43 -3.06 27.41
CA ALA A 202 0.94 -2.88 26.96
C ALA A 202 1.74 -4.19 27.02
N ARG A 203 1.60 -4.97 28.09
CA ARG A 203 2.26 -6.28 28.24
C ARG A 203 1.76 -7.30 27.22
N MET A 204 0.44 -7.40 27.02
CA MET A 204 -0.13 -8.28 26.01
C MET A 204 0.31 -7.87 24.61
N ALA A 205 0.30 -6.56 24.31
CA ALA A 205 0.75 -6.05 23.03
C ALA A 205 2.23 -6.38 22.79
N TRP A 206 3.07 -6.25 23.81
CA TRP A 206 4.48 -6.62 23.76
C TRP A 206 4.68 -8.13 23.57
N SER A 207 3.94 -8.98 24.28
CA SER A 207 4.00 -10.44 24.09
C SER A 207 3.59 -10.87 22.69
N VAL A 208 2.53 -10.28 22.14
CA VAL A 208 2.12 -10.51 20.74
C VAL A 208 3.22 -10.06 19.79
N GLN A 209 3.79 -8.86 19.99
CA GLN A 209 4.87 -8.35 19.15
C GLN A 209 6.06 -9.30 19.10
N ASN A 210 6.51 -9.76 20.27
CA ASN A 210 7.64 -10.68 20.37
C ASN A 210 7.37 -12.00 19.66
N LEU A 211 6.19 -12.58 19.84
CA LEU A 211 5.81 -13.81 19.14
C LEU A 211 5.78 -13.61 17.63
N GLU A 212 5.27 -12.48 17.15
CA GLU A 212 5.34 -12.13 15.73
C GLU A 212 6.78 -11.94 15.26
N ASP A 213 7.64 -11.30 16.04
CA ASP A 213 9.05 -11.06 15.70
C ASP A 213 9.86 -12.35 15.68
N GLU A 214 9.62 -13.27 16.61
CA GLU A 214 10.20 -14.62 16.60
C GLU A 214 9.77 -15.40 15.36
N ARG A 215 8.47 -15.34 15.01
CA ARG A 215 7.93 -16.00 13.81
C ARG A 215 8.48 -15.37 12.54
N ALA A 216 8.59 -14.05 12.49
CA ALA A 216 9.21 -13.31 11.40
C ALA A 216 10.66 -13.75 11.24
N ALA A 217 11.45 -13.79 12.31
CA ALA A 217 12.85 -14.21 12.29
C ALA A 217 13.01 -15.63 11.73
N MET A 218 12.19 -16.59 12.18
CA MET A 218 12.21 -17.97 11.65
C MET A 218 11.87 -18.01 10.15
N THR A 219 10.83 -17.31 9.73
CA THR A 219 10.39 -17.31 8.33
C THR A 219 11.41 -16.60 7.41
N LEU A 220 11.98 -15.49 7.87
CA LEU A 220 12.97 -14.70 7.13
C LEU A 220 14.33 -15.42 7.04
N ALA A 221 14.69 -16.24 8.03
CA ALA A 221 15.89 -17.09 7.94
C ALA A 221 15.85 -18.00 6.70
N GLY A 222 14.67 -18.49 6.31
CA GLY A 222 14.47 -19.25 5.07
C GLY A 222 14.42 -18.40 3.79
N LEU A 223 14.18 -17.09 3.90
CA LEU A 223 14.13 -16.16 2.78
C LEU A 223 15.53 -15.71 2.36
N ALA A 224 16.43 -15.45 3.30
CA ALA A 224 17.75 -14.91 3.03
C ALA A 224 18.58 -15.74 2.01
N PRO A 225 18.64 -17.09 2.08
CA PRO A 225 19.31 -17.89 1.04
C PRO A 225 18.66 -17.76 -0.34
N LYS A 226 17.33 -17.62 -0.39
CA LYS A 226 16.57 -17.43 -1.64
C LYS A 226 16.89 -16.07 -2.27
N LEU A 227 16.94 -15.01 -1.47
CA LEU A 227 17.35 -13.68 -1.93
C LEU A 227 18.77 -13.69 -2.52
N ARG A 228 19.72 -14.38 -1.87
CA ARG A 228 21.08 -14.58 -2.43
C ARG A 228 21.07 -15.32 -3.77
N ALA A 229 20.26 -16.37 -3.90
CA ALA A 229 20.14 -17.11 -5.15
C ALA A 229 19.51 -16.26 -6.27
N LEU A 230 18.47 -15.48 -5.96
CA LEU A 230 17.86 -14.54 -6.89
C LEU A 230 18.84 -13.44 -7.31
N GLY A 231 19.66 -12.92 -6.40
CA GLY A 231 20.70 -11.96 -6.72
C GLY A 231 21.74 -12.52 -7.70
N ARG A 232 22.21 -13.76 -7.48
CA ARG A 232 23.10 -14.43 -8.45
C ARG A 232 22.45 -14.65 -9.82
N LYS A 233 21.13 -14.90 -9.85
CA LYS A 233 20.39 -15.04 -11.10
C LYS A 233 20.27 -13.69 -11.83
N ALA A 234 19.98 -12.61 -11.10
CA ALA A 234 19.87 -11.27 -11.65
C ALA A 234 21.15 -10.82 -12.36
N VAL A 235 22.34 -11.13 -11.81
CA VAL A 235 23.64 -10.84 -12.44
C VAL A 235 23.83 -11.54 -13.79
N ARG A 236 23.14 -12.67 -14.02
CA ARG A 236 23.25 -13.46 -15.26
C ARG A 236 22.22 -13.07 -16.31
N ARG A 237 21.29 -12.16 -16.01
CA ARG A 237 20.29 -11.71 -16.99
C ARG A 237 20.93 -10.85 -18.06
N ASN A 238 20.41 -10.96 -19.28
CA ASN A 238 20.86 -10.19 -20.42
C ASN A 238 19.83 -9.09 -20.72
N VAL A 239 20.27 -7.82 -20.74
CA VAL A 239 19.43 -6.67 -21.07
C VAL A 239 18.83 -6.76 -22.47
N GLU A 240 19.54 -7.31 -23.46
CA GLU A 240 19.03 -7.49 -24.83
C GLU A 240 17.86 -8.46 -24.85
N GLN A 241 17.94 -9.53 -24.04
CA GLN A 241 16.84 -10.47 -23.88
C GLN A 241 15.64 -9.78 -23.20
N SER A 242 15.87 -9.02 -22.13
CA SER A 242 14.82 -8.27 -21.44
C SER A 242 14.14 -7.24 -22.35
N ILE A 243 14.90 -6.56 -23.22
CA ILE A 243 14.37 -5.67 -24.25
C ILE A 243 13.51 -6.45 -25.25
N ALA A 244 13.98 -7.61 -25.73
CA ALA A 244 13.21 -8.45 -26.65
C ALA A 244 11.89 -8.93 -26.03
N GLU A 245 11.90 -9.33 -24.75
CA GLU A 245 10.70 -9.69 -23.98
C GLU A 245 9.72 -8.51 -23.86
N ALA A 246 10.24 -7.30 -23.57
CA ALA A 246 9.43 -6.09 -23.48
C ALA A 246 8.78 -5.70 -24.82
N ARG A 247 9.52 -5.82 -25.93
CA ARG A 247 8.99 -5.60 -27.29
C ARG A 247 7.87 -6.60 -27.63
N ALA A 248 8.07 -7.89 -27.31
CA ALA A 248 7.05 -8.92 -27.53
C ALA A 248 5.76 -8.64 -26.73
N LEU A 249 5.88 -8.12 -25.50
CA LEU A 249 4.72 -7.65 -24.72
C LEU A 249 4.00 -6.47 -25.38
N ALA A 250 4.70 -5.56 -26.04
CA ALA A 250 4.08 -4.47 -26.80
C ALA A 250 3.33 -4.97 -28.05
N ASP A 251 3.86 -5.97 -28.74
CA ASP A 251 3.27 -6.50 -29.98
C ASP A 251 2.01 -7.31 -29.71
N SER A 252 2.03 -8.15 -28.67
CA SER A 252 0.84 -8.90 -28.21
C SER A 252 -0.31 -7.99 -27.81
N ALA A 253 -0.05 -6.83 -27.20
CA ALA A 253 -1.07 -5.85 -26.85
C ALA A 253 -1.71 -5.18 -28.08
N ARG A 254 -0.99 -5.07 -29.21
CA ARG A 254 -1.51 -4.49 -30.46
C ARG A 254 -2.35 -5.46 -31.28
N ASN A 255 -2.23 -6.77 -31.04
CA ASN A 255 -2.90 -7.81 -31.82
C ASN A 255 -3.70 -8.78 -30.91
N PRO A 256 -4.80 -8.33 -30.29
CA PRO A 256 -5.54 -9.09 -29.27
C PRO A 256 -6.37 -10.29 -29.80
N GLY A 257 -6.14 -10.73 -31.05
CA GLY A 257 -6.94 -11.72 -31.76
C GLY A 257 -6.85 -13.17 -31.26
N GLY A 258 -6.33 -13.43 -30.06
CA GLY A 258 -6.10 -14.78 -29.54
C GLY A 258 -6.52 -15.03 -28.09
N GLU A 259 -7.03 -14.04 -27.35
CA GLU A 259 -7.39 -14.22 -25.94
C GLU A 259 -8.87 -14.60 -25.74
N LYS A 260 -9.09 -15.64 -24.93
CA LYS A 260 -10.44 -16.15 -24.60
C LYS A 260 -11.26 -15.10 -23.85
N PRO A 261 -12.61 -15.09 -23.98
CA PRO A 261 -13.47 -13.97 -23.58
C PRO A 261 -13.60 -13.68 -22.05
N SER A 262 -12.86 -14.36 -21.18
CA SER A 262 -13.11 -14.31 -19.73
C SER A 262 -12.42 -13.16 -18.97
N GLU A 263 -11.51 -12.40 -19.59
CA GLU A 263 -10.70 -11.39 -18.87
C GLU A 263 -10.95 -9.94 -19.30
N ARG A 264 -11.91 -9.68 -20.20
CA ARG A 264 -12.38 -8.32 -20.51
C ARG A 264 -13.38 -7.83 -19.47
N ARG A 265 -12.94 -7.50 -18.26
CA ARG A 265 -13.79 -6.73 -17.33
C ARG A 265 -13.01 -5.94 -16.29
N ALA A 266 -12.37 -4.86 -16.74
CA ALA A 266 -12.18 -3.63 -15.97
C ALA A 266 -11.45 -2.63 -16.87
N LEU A 267 -12.18 -1.88 -17.70
CA LEU A 267 -11.78 -0.59 -18.32
C LEU A 267 -12.84 -0.21 -19.38
N SER A 268 -14.09 -0.04 -18.93
CA SER A 268 -15.13 0.68 -19.69
C SER A 268 -16.29 0.94 -18.74
N LEU A 269 -16.15 1.92 -17.86
CA LEU A 269 -17.26 2.56 -17.12
C LEU A 269 -16.84 3.95 -16.60
N VAL A 270 -16.01 4.68 -17.37
CA VAL A 270 -15.74 6.11 -17.16
C VAL A 270 -15.95 6.84 -18.48
N SER A 271 -17.15 6.72 -19.01
CA SER A 271 -17.73 7.59 -20.05
C SER A 271 -19.21 7.26 -20.09
N SER A 272 -19.98 7.91 -19.22
CA SER A 272 -21.44 8.12 -19.24
C SER A 272 -22.02 8.27 -17.84
N VAL A 273 -21.47 9.18 -17.02
CA VAL A 273 -22.24 9.83 -15.94
C VAL A 273 -21.74 11.27 -15.81
N ILE A 274 -22.03 12.11 -16.81
CA ILE A 274 -22.06 13.56 -16.65
C ILE A 274 -23.45 13.98 -17.11
N GLY A 275 -24.33 14.28 -16.17
CA GLY A 275 -25.71 14.63 -16.52
C GLY A 275 -26.70 14.69 -15.37
N PHE A 276 -26.30 15.08 -14.15
CA PHE A 276 -27.26 15.56 -13.15
C PHE A 276 -26.61 16.68 -12.34
N GLY A 277 -26.94 17.92 -12.70
CA GLY A 277 -26.64 19.08 -11.87
C GLY A 277 -27.51 19.07 -10.59
N PRO A 278 -27.04 19.69 -9.50
CA PRO A 278 -27.78 19.72 -8.25
C PRO A 278 -29.12 20.48 -8.39
N PRO A 279 -30.18 20.05 -7.70
CA PRO A 279 -31.48 20.73 -7.75
C PRO A 279 -31.40 22.07 -7.02
N GLN A 280 -31.87 23.14 -7.67
CA GLN A 280 -31.98 24.45 -7.04
C GLN A 280 -33.06 24.47 -5.95
N PRO A 281 -32.84 25.18 -4.83
CA PRO A 281 -33.84 25.34 -3.78
C PRO A 281 -35.00 26.23 -4.26
N ARG A 282 -36.24 25.75 -4.10
CA ARG A 282 -37.46 26.55 -4.33
C ARG A 282 -37.66 27.52 -3.16
N LEU A 283 -37.75 28.81 -3.45
CA LEU A 283 -38.23 29.81 -2.50
C LEU A 283 -39.77 29.74 -2.39
N PRO A 284 -40.34 29.89 -1.18
CA PRO A 284 -41.78 29.88 -1.01
C PRO A 284 -42.42 31.24 -1.32
N GLY A 285 -43.39 31.21 -2.23
CA GLY A 285 -44.68 31.93 -2.18
C GLY A 285 -44.72 33.44 -1.96
N SER A 286 -45.28 34.15 -2.94
CA SER A 286 -46.16 35.29 -2.70
C SER A 286 -47.20 35.36 -3.82
N SER A 287 -48.41 34.90 -3.53
CA SER A 287 -49.65 35.33 -4.19
C SER A 287 -50.19 36.56 -3.42
N PRO A 288 -51.13 37.35 -3.97
CA PRO A 288 -51.96 37.12 -5.15
C PRO A 288 -51.62 37.98 -6.38
#